data_AF-A0A8D4UV34-F1
#
_entry.id   AF-A0A8D4UV34-F1
#
_cell.length_a   1.000
_cell.length_b   1.000
_cell.length_c   1.000
_cell.angle_alpha   90.00
_cell.angle_beta   90.00
_cell.angle_gamma   90.00
#
_symmetry.space_group_name_H-M   'P 1'
#
loop_
_entity.id
_entity.type
_entity.pdbx_description
1 polymer ?
#
loop_
_entity_poly.entity_id
_entity_poly.type
_entity_poly.pdbx_seq_one_letter_code
_entity_poly.pdbx_strand_id
1 'polypeptide(L)'
;MKKNNEEQDRDLEAAVNLIKHIRNFYEAIPPVMQQMCTEAILDAAGEMQENGDLKPAMAELEYLPPSLHTGEIDLLLAKIYSQIGSFDNPDHPKFRKRAITIMQRHADEMKKDYDWNLFMGHLYALTFQDEKALPYLNQALKLYPKGGDTISKSDIREMIKGSKLNIKLLKMGEDIGDIGEYDFEDDPEEKPFTDLGSLTYEEIRKTYEGISAGLSAMPDPYSSDDSGSLDDDDEDYDDDDDLIDINDSFVKRAEDFWKVFKKNENAIIDAIEKGPVGTGEFPGLKAMENVRDASWELGFLPRINVGKSVNGKGKKYDLYLRLFGRPYILYAMKCIKDHAPKSVTKKWNIHVGRKIEKDGAIDDGTVHVPWNEINISVEEMQLPDNNTYYDITIDNKLENVVKNDAPDLAVDALMRAIGDYAFEENINSFSFQKLPEKGIRMTLADLPDFLRKEGKEIDVDPEEELREERPYTREPDINDEDGWRGDIFAGTARCKELVTSYEFGEDGNLDDLLDLPVAPVFLCIPTKDIQEDLVPDTLFNVRETIEDLIGKNGTVMGVATGLHHIYIDLILWDIRKALEAIIPALQNSDLPEVILNPFSQNVDGFYIKEPKKAEPAKIIPFRKGKK
;
A
#
# COMPACT_ATOMS: atom_id res chain seq x y z
N MET A 1 -38.57 0.25 -15.24
CA MET A 1 -37.18 -0.17 -15.50
C MET A 1 -36.88 -0.24 -17.00
N LYS A 2 -37.44 -1.14 -17.83
CA LYS A 2 -37.09 -1.19 -19.28
C LYS A 2 -37.30 0.10 -20.09
N LYS A 3 -38.34 0.89 -19.80
CA LYS A 3 -38.56 2.18 -20.49
C LYS A 3 -37.55 3.28 -20.13
N ASN A 4 -36.99 3.27 -18.92
CA ASN A 4 -35.99 4.26 -18.50
C ASN A 4 -34.64 3.97 -19.15
N ASN A 5 -34.24 2.70 -19.27
CA ASN A 5 -32.96 2.35 -19.90
C ASN A 5 -32.96 2.66 -21.40
N GLU A 6 -34.07 2.45 -22.13
CA GLU A 6 -34.16 2.80 -23.56
C GLU A 6 -34.16 4.32 -23.81
N GLU A 7 -34.56 5.14 -22.84
CA GLU A 7 -34.49 6.60 -22.91
C GLU A 7 -33.07 7.07 -22.60
N GLN A 8 -32.48 6.58 -21.51
CA GLN A 8 -31.08 6.84 -21.14
C GLN A 8 -30.08 6.42 -22.23
N ASP A 9 -30.25 5.25 -22.85
CA ASP A 9 -29.39 4.80 -23.95
C ASP A 9 -29.49 5.72 -25.19
N ARG A 10 -30.68 6.29 -25.46
CA ARG A 10 -30.89 7.23 -26.57
C ARG A 10 -30.29 8.60 -26.26
N ASP A 11 -30.39 9.06 -25.02
CA ASP A 11 -29.83 10.34 -24.59
C ASP A 11 -28.30 10.28 -24.57
N LEU A 12 -27.71 9.17 -24.12
CA LEU A 12 -26.27 8.90 -24.22
C LEU A 12 -25.79 8.88 -25.68
N GLU A 13 -26.51 8.18 -26.58
CA GLU A 13 -26.17 8.15 -28.00
C GLU A 13 -26.26 9.55 -28.64
N ALA A 14 -27.26 10.35 -28.27
CA ALA A 14 -27.42 11.72 -28.74
C ALA A 14 -26.26 12.63 -28.27
N ALA A 15 -25.89 12.55 -27.00
CA ALA A 15 -24.78 13.32 -26.41
C ALA A 15 -23.43 12.98 -27.09
N VAL A 16 -23.12 11.69 -27.23
CA VAL A 16 -21.91 11.22 -27.92
C VAL A 16 -21.86 11.70 -29.37
N ASN A 17 -22.98 11.60 -30.09
CA ASN A 17 -23.06 12.03 -31.49
C ASN A 17 -22.90 13.55 -31.63
N LEU A 18 -23.44 14.33 -30.69
CA LEU A 18 -23.28 15.78 -30.66
C LEU A 18 -21.80 16.18 -30.50
N ILE A 19 -21.11 15.62 -29.50
CA ILE A 19 -19.68 15.89 -29.24
C ILE A 19 -18.83 15.51 -30.46
N LYS A 20 -19.07 14.33 -31.06
CA LYS A 20 -18.40 13.88 -32.29
C LYS A 20 -18.63 14.84 -33.45
N HIS A 21 -19.86 15.33 -33.61
CA HIS A 21 -20.18 16.25 -34.68
C HIS A 21 -19.42 17.56 -34.49
N ILE A 22 -19.51 18.18 -33.31
CA ILE A 22 -18.84 19.44 -32.96
C ILE A 22 -17.33 19.35 -33.21
N ARG A 23 -16.68 18.29 -32.72
CA ARG A 23 -15.25 18.04 -32.95
C ARG A 23 -14.84 18.12 -34.43
N ASN A 24 -15.68 17.62 -35.34
CA ASN A 24 -15.34 17.51 -36.75
C ASN A 24 -15.43 18.84 -37.53
N PHE A 25 -16.14 19.85 -37.03
CA PHE A 25 -16.31 21.14 -37.73
C PHE A 25 -15.85 22.36 -36.92
N TYR A 26 -15.44 22.19 -35.66
CA TYR A 26 -15.08 23.28 -34.75
C TYR A 26 -14.01 24.25 -35.31
N GLU A 27 -12.99 23.72 -35.98
CA GLU A 27 -11.91 24.55 -36.56
C GLU A 27 -12.36 25.36 -37.79
N ALA A 28 -13.51 25.01 -38.38
CA ALA A 28 -14.04 25.64 -39.59
C ALA A 28 -15.05 26.77 -39.32
N ILE A 29 -15.40 27.03 -38.04
CA ILE A 29 -16.44 27.99 -37.66
C ILE A 29 -15.87 29.25 -36.96
N PRO A 30 -16.54 30.42 -37.06
CA PRO A 30 -16.11 31.66 -36.42
C PRO A 30 -16.10 31.59 -34.88
N PRO A 31 -15.28 32.41 -34.18
CA PRO A 31 -15.14 32.38 -32.72
C PRO A 31 -16.43 32.47 -31.91
N VAL A 32 -17.42 33.25 -32.37
CA VAL A 32 -18.73 33.37 -31.70
C VAL A 32 -19.50 32.04 -31.71
N MET A 33 -19.36 31.23 -32.76
CA MET A 33 -19.97 29.89 -32.83
C MET A 33 -19.12 28.84 -32.09
N GLN A 34 -17.82 29.09 -31.91
CA GLN A 34 -16.94 28.23 -31.12
C GLN A 34 -17.32 28.24 -29.64
N GLN A 35 -17.66 29.40 -29.07
CA GLN A 35 -18.15 29.48 -27.68
C GLN A 35 -19.43 28.64 -27.48
N MET A 36 -20.40 28.76 -28.39
CA MET A 36 -21.63 27.94 -28.33
C MET A 36 -21.35 26.44 -28.44
N CYS A 37 -20.32 26.06 -29.20
CA CYS A 37 -19.89 24.66 -29.31
C CYS A 37 -19.23 24.15 -28.02
N THR A 38 -18.44 24.98 -27.34
CA THR A 38 -17.86 24.66 -26.03
C THR A 38 -18.97 24.45 -24.99
N GLU A 39 -19.94 25.37 -24.91
CA GLU A 39 -21.11 25.25 -24.02
C GLU A 39 -21.90 23.96 -24.31
N ALA A 40 -22.17 23.65 -25.57
CA ALA A 40 -22.89 22.43 -25.94
C ALA A 40 -22.12 21.13 -25.59
N ILE A 41 -20.78 21.14 -25.63
CA ILE A 41 -19.96 20.01 -25.18
C ILE A 41 -20.04 19.87 -23.66
N LEU A 42 -19.96 20.97 -22.92
CA LEU A 42 -20.06 20.99 -21.46
C LEU A 42 -21.40 20.46 -20.98
N ASP A 43 -22.50 20.91 -21.59
CA ASP A 43 -23.85 20.43 -21.27
C ASP A 43 -23.98 18.93 -21.55
N ALA A 44 -23.57 18.47 -22.74
CA ALA A 44 -23.69 17.07 -23.13
C ALA A 44 -22.84 16.14 -22.26
N ALA A 45 -21.57 16.50 -22.01
CA ALA A 45 -20.69 15.69 -21.19
C ALA A 45 -21.03 15.79 -19.68
N GLY A 46 -21.58 16.93 -19.24
CA GLY A 46 -22.09 17.12 -17.89
C GLY A 46 -23.31 16.23 -17.63
N GLU A 47 -24.25 16.16 -18.55
CA GLU A 47 -25.40 15.25 -18.47
C GLU A 47 -24.96 13.77 -18.45
N MET A 48 -23.98 13.40 -19.28
CA MET A 48 -23.37 12.06 -19.22
C MET A 48 -22.73 11.79 -17.85
N GLN A 49 -22.07 12.78 -17.26
CA GLN A 49 -21.48 12.66 -15.93
C GLN A 49 -22.55 12.45 -14.84
N GLU A 50 -23.62 13.24 -14.85
CA GLU A 50 -24.74 13.16 -13.90
C GLU A 50 -25.48 11.81 -13.99
N ASN A 51 -25.59 11.25 -15.20
CA ASN A 51 -26.21 9.95 -15.45
C ASN A 51 -25.29 8.75 -15.13
N GLY A 52 -24.03 8.99 -14.73
CA GLY A 52 -23.05 7.95 -14.41
C GLY A 52 -22.32 7.34 -15.61
N ASP A 53 -22.49 7.91 -16.82
CA ASP A 53 -21.85 7.48 -18.07
C ASP A 53 -20.40 8.02 -18.18
N LEU A 54 -19.63 7.82 -17.11
CA LEU A 54 -18.30 8.41 -16.92
C LEU A 54 -17.28 7.97 -17.98
N LYS A 55 -17.23 6.68 -18.31
CA LYS A 55 -16.26 6.14 -19.29
C LYS A 55 -16.53 6.64 -20.72
N PRO A 56 -17.78 6.63 -21.23
CA PRO A 56 -18.11 7.29 -22.50
C PRO A 56 -17.77 8.78 -22.52
N ALA A 57 -18.11 9.53 -21.46
CA ALA A 57 -17.83 10.97 -21.39
C ALA A 57 -16.33 11.25 -21.44
N MET A 58 -15.55 10.53 -20.63
CA MET A 58 -14.08 10.61 -20.63
C MET A 58 -13.50 10.36 -22.03
N ALA A 59 -13.94 9.29 -22.71
CA ALA A 59 -13.41 8.91 -24.01
C ALA A 59 -13.67 9.97 -25.09
N GLU A 60 -14.87 10.57 -25.11
CA GLU A 60 -15.19 11.60 -26.12
C GLU A 60 -14.49 12.93 -25.83
N LEU A 61 -14.37 13.32 -24.56
CA LEU A 61 -13.65 14.54 -24.15
C LEU A 61 -12.13 14.42 -24.36
N GLU A 62 -11.52 13.25 -24.11
CA GLU A 62 -10.09 13.03 -24.38
C GLU A 62 -9.75 13.11 -25.88
N TYR A 63 -10.68 12.75 -26.74
CA TYR A 63 -10.47 12.73 -28.19
C TYR A 63 -10.77 14.08 -28.86
N LEU A 64 -11.02 15.14 -28.08
CA LEU A 64 -11.20 16.48 -28.63
C LEU A 64 -9.87 17.03 -29.21
N PRO A 65 -9.94 17.89 -30.24
CA PRO A 65 -8.76 18.55 -30.78
C PRO A 65 -8.21 19.54 -29.76
N PRO A 66 -6.91 19.89 -29.82
CA PRO A 66 -6.28 20.82 -28.88
C PRO A 66 -7.01 22.16 -28.72
N SER A 67 -7.67 22.66 -29.78
CA SER A 67 -8.44 23.91 -29.73
C SER A 67 -9.71 23.84 -28.87
N LEU A 68 -10.20 22.63 -28.58
CA LEU A 68 -11.39 22.36 -27.76
C LEU A 68 -11.05 21.97 -26.33
N HIS A 69 -9.78 21.73 -26.00
CA HIS A 69 -9.32 21.58 -24.62
C HIS A 69 -9.23 22.95 -23.95
N THR A 70 -10.38 23.58 -23.72
CA THR A 70 -10.51 24.81 -22.92
C THR A 70 -10.43 24.50 -21.43
N GLY A 71 -10.13 25.50 -20.58
CA GLY A 71 -10.10 25.31 -19.12
C GLY A 71 -11.39 24.72 -18.53
N GLU A 72 -12.56 25.09 -19.05
CA GLU A 72 -13.85 24.58 -18.59
C GLU A 72 -14.05 23.10 -18.95
N ILE A 73 -13.72 22.71 -20.20
CA ILE A 73 -13.81 21.31 -20.66
C ILE A 73 -12.81 20.43 -19.92
N ASP A 74 -11.58 20.91 -19.74
CA ASP A 74 -10.54 20.17 -19.05
C ASP A 74 -10.81 20.08 -17.53
N LEU A 75 -11.53 21.04 -16.93
CA LEU A 75 -12.05 20.93 -15.56
C LEU A 75 -13.09 19.81 -15.47
N LEU A 76 -14.07 19.76 -16.38
CA LEU A 76 -15.08 18.72 -16.41
C LEU A 76 -14.46 17.33 -16.63
N LEU A 77 -13.53 17.22 -17.59
CA LEU A 77 -12.79 15.99 -17.85
C LEU A 77 -12.01 15.55 -16.60
N ALA A 78 -11.33 16.47 -15.91
CA ALA A 78 -10.60 16.15 -14.69
C ALA A 78 -11.54 15.69 -13.54
N LYS A 79 -12.74 16.25 -13.43
CA LYS A 79 -13.78 15.77 -12.49
C LYS A 79 -14.22 14.35 -12.81
N ILE A 80 -14.46 14.03 -14.09
CA ILE A 80 -14.80 12.68 -14.55
C ILE A 80 -13.64 11.71 -14.25
N TYR A 81 -12.40 12.09 -14.52
CA TYR A 81 -11.20 11.31 -14.14
C TYR A 81 -11.18 11.01 -12.65
N SER A 82 -11.42 12.01 -11.80
CA SER A 82 -11.43 11.84 -10.35
C SER A 82 -12.57 10.94 -9.86
N GLN A 83 -13.75 10.97 -10.51
CA GLN A 83 -14.87 10.09 -10.17
C GLN A 83 -14.62 8.64 -10.60
N ILE A 84 -14.01 8.43 -11.77
CA ILE A 84 -13.58 7.09 -12.20
C ILE A 84 -12.49 6.57 -11.25
N GLY A 85 -11.57 7.44 -10.83
CA GLY A 85 -10.55 7.20 -9.82
C GLY A 85 -11.02 7.42 -8.38
N SER A 86 -12.26 7.00 -8.05
CA SER A 86 -12.69 6.89 -6.65
C SER A 86 -11.79 5.90 -5.91
N PHE A 87 -11.72 5.98 -4.58
CA PHE A 87 -10.82 5.13 -3.79
C PHE A 87 -11.07 3.63 -3.97
N ASP A 88 -12.29 3.23 -4.34
CA ASP A 88 -12.65 1.84 -4.63
C ASP A 88 -12.05 1.32 -5.96
N ASN A 89 -11.44 2.19 -6.76
CA ASN A 89 -10.77 1.84 -7.98
C ASN A 89 -9.25 1.66 -7.73
N PRO A 90 -8.67 0.46 -7.93
CA PRO A 90 -7.23 0.23 -7.68
C PRO A 90 -6.30 1.08 -8.57
N ASP A 91 -6.81 1.63 -9.67
CA ASP A 91 -6.07 2.56 -10.54
C ASP A 91 -6.26 4.04 -10.15
N HIS A 92 -6.90 4.35 -9.00
CA HIS A 92 -7.17 5.73 -8.59
C HIS A 92 -5.95 6.67 -8.63
N PRO A 93 -4.70 6.26 -8.30
CA PRO A 93 -3.56 7.16 -8.40
C PRO A 93 -3.28 7.58 -9.84
N LYS A 94 -3.48 6.67 -10.81
CA LYS A 94 -3.29 6.95 -12.25
C LYS A 94 -4.33 7.96 -12.74
N PHE A 95 -5.60 7.76 -12.41
CA PHE A 95 -6.68 8.66 -12.81
C PHE A 95 -6.55 10.05 -12.16
N ARG A 96 -6.17 10.14 -10.88
CA ARG A 96 -5.93 11.43 -10.19
C ARG A 96 -4.70 12.15 -10.75
N LYS A 97 -3.60 11.45 -11.03
CA LYS A 97 -2.42 12.03 -11.69
C LYS A 97 -2.75 12.56 -13.09
N ARG A 98 -3.61 11.84 -13.83
CA ARG A 98 -4.11 12.29 -15.13
C ARG A 98 -4.98 13.54 -15.01
N ALA A 99 -5.89 13.60 -14.04
CA ALA A 99 -6.68 14.80 -13.73
C ALA A 99 -5.80 16.03 -13.46
N ILE A 100 -4.79 15.90 -12.58
CA ILE A 100 -3.83 16.97 -12.29
C ILE A 100 -3.10 17.41 -13.56
N THR A 101 -2.64 16.48 -14.39
CA THR A 101 -1.91 16.77 -15.63
C THR A 101 -2.78 17.54 -16.63
N ILE A 102 -4.05 17.17 -16.76
CA ILE A 102 -5.02 17.84 -17.63
C ILE A 102 -5.23 19.27 -17.13
N MET A 103 -5.46 19.44 -15.83
CA MET A 103 -5.69 20.75 -15.27
C MET A 103 -4.45 21.65 -15.36
N GLN A 104 -3.24 21.16 -15.10
CA GLN A 104 -2.02 21.98 -15.17
C GLN A 104 -1.84 22.76 -16.49
N ARG A 105 -2.42 22.27 -17.61
CA ARG A 105 -2.39 22.94 -18.93
C ARG A 105 -2.98 24.36 -18.90
N HIS A 106 -3.97 24.61 -18.04
CA HIS A 106 -4.73 25.87 -17.98
C HIS A 106 -4.49 26.65 -16.69
N ALA A 107 -3.47 26.30 -15.90
CA ALA A 107 -3.23 26.90 -14.59
C ALA A 107 -3.09 28.44 -14.64
N ASP A 108 -2.45 28.99 -15.68
CA ASP A 108 -2.27 30.44 -15.85
C ASP A 108 -3.56 31.18 -16.21
N GLU A 109 -4.40 30.55 -17.04
CA GLU A 109 -5.69 31.06 -17.50
C GLU A 109 -6.73 31.04 -16.37
N MET A 110 -6.80 29.91 -15.66
CA MET A 110 -7.84 29.61 -14.68
C MET A 110 -7.51 30.04 -13.25
N LYS A 111 -6.37 30.68 -12.99
CA LYS A 111 -5.95 31.11 -11.63
C LYS A 111 -6.93 32.04 -10.90
N LYS A 112 -7.88 32.66 -11.60
CA LYS A 112 -8.93 33.52 -11.03
C LYS A 112 -10.29 32.83 -10.94
N ASP A 113 -10.38 31.58 -11.38
CA ASP A 113 -11.59 30.78 -11.31
C ASP A 113 -11.69 30.06 -9.97
N TYR A 114 -12.85 30.11 -9.34
CA TYR A 114 -13.06 29.55 -8.00
C TYR A 114 -13.05 28.02 -8.02
N ASP A 115 -13.85 27.41 -8.90
CA ASP A 115 -14.05 25.96 -8.95
C ASP A 115 -12.78 25.25 -9.39
N TRP A 116 -12.03 25.87 -10.29
CA TRP A 116 -10.71 25.40 -10.70
C TRP A 116 -9.72 25.33 -9.56
N ASN A 117 -9.58 26.41 -8.79
CA ASN A 117 -8.66 26.47 -7.66
C ASN A 117 -9.09 25.52 -6.54
N LEU A 118 -10.40 25.41 -6.29
CA LEU A 118 -10.93 24.47 -5.31
C LEU A 118 -10.59 23.03 -5.70
N PHE A 119 -10.87 22.65 -6.95
CA PHE A 119 -10.67 21.29 -7.43
C PHE A 119 -9.18 20.93 -7.59
N MET A 120 -8.33 21.87 -8.06
CA MET A 120 -6.87 21.69 -8.07
C MET A 120 -6.31 21.47 -6.67
N GLY A 121 -6.73 22.30 -5.71
CA GLY A 121 -6.33 22.16 -4.32
C GLY A 121 -6.72 20.80 -3.75
N HIS A 122 -7.95 20.36 -4.04
CA HIS A 122 -8.44 19.05 -3.64
C HIS A 122 -7.63 17.89 -4.26
N LEU A 123 -7.36 17.92 -5.57
CA LEU A 123 -6.58 16.87 -6.24
C LEU A 123 -5.15 16.76 -5.71
N TYR A 124 -4.49 17.89 -5.41
CA TYR A 124 -3.16 17.86 -4.80
C TYR A 124 -3.20 17.32 -3.37
N ALA A 125 -4.20 17.68 -2.57
CA ALA A 125 -4.39 17.11 -1.24
C ALA A 125 -4.65 15.59 -1.30
N LEU A 126 -5.51 15.14 -2.22
CA LEU A 126 -5.82 13.72 -2.47
C LEU A 126 -4.66 12.90 -3.04
N THR A 127 -3.55 13.55 -3.40
CA THR A 127 -2.32 12.92 -3.88
C THR A 127 -1.12 13.29 -2.99
N PHE A 128 -1.37 13.72 -1.75
CA PHE A 128 -0.37 14.03 -0.73
C PHE A 128 0.68 15.08 -1.15
N GLN A 129 0.30 15.98 -2.06
CA GLN A 129 1.14 17.10 -2.53
C GLN A 129 0.68 18.40 -1.87
N ASP A 130 0.61 18.42 -0.54
CA ASP A 130 -0.02 19.51 0.22
C ASP A 130 0.63 20.88 0.02
N GLU A 131 1.95 20.93 -0.19
CA GLU A 131 2.65 22.17 -0.55
C GLU A 131 2.12 22.81 -1.83
N LYS A 132 1.72 21.98 -2.79
CA LYS A 132 1.09 22.42 -4.03
C LYS A 132 -0.39 22.70 -3.84
N ALA A 133 -1.07 22.01 -2.93
CA ALA A 133 -2.49 22.23 -2.65
C ALA A 133 -2.75 23.63 -2.05
N LEU A 134 -1.91 24.08 -1.11
CA LEU A 134 -2.15 25.30 -0.34
C LEU A 134 -2.36 26.57 -1.19
N PRO A 135 -1.52 26.89 -2.20
CA PRO A 135 -1.75 28.06 -3.04
C PRO A 135 -3.13 28.06 -3.71
N TYR A 136 -3.57 26.90 -4.21
CA TYR A 136 -4.87 26.77 -4.87
C TYR A 136 -6.03 26.89 -3.87
N LEU A 137 -5.96 26.19 -2.73
CA LEU A 137 -7.01 26.27 -1.70
C LEU A 137 -7.15 27.68 -1.10
N ASN A 138 -6.03 28.36 -0.81
CA ASN A 138 -6.07 29.74 -0.33
C ASN A 138 -6.65 30.70 -1.38
N GLN A 139 -6.34 30.48 -2.66
CA GLN A 139 -6.90 31.25 -3.76
C GLN A 139 -8.40 30.98 -3.92
N ALA A 140 -8.86 29.73 -3.79
CA ALA A 140 -10.28 29.37 -3.76
C ALA A 140 -11.01 30.06 -2.60
N LEU A 141 -10.43 30.05 -1.39
CA LEU A 141 -11.01 30.74 -0.23
C LEU A 141 -11.14 32.25 -0.45
N LYS A 142 -10.17 32.88 -1.13
CA LYS A 142 -10.19 34.29 -1.48
C LYS A 142 -11.26 34.63 -2.52
N LEU A 143 -11.46 33.73 -3.49
CA LEU A 143 -12.42 33.88 -4.59
C LEU A 143 -13.84 33.43 -4.22
N TYR A 144 -14.03 32.88 -3.02
CA TYR A 144 -15.28 32.25 -2.59
C TYR A 144 -16.53 33.09 -2.93
N PRO A 145 -17.51 32.52 -3.65
CA PRO A 145 -18.69 33.25 -4.11
C PRO A 145 -19.60 33.66 -2.95
N LYS A 146 -20.19 34.86 -3.03
CA LYS A 146 -21.15 35.32 -2.01
C LYS A 146 -22.45 34.52 -2.14
N GLY A 147 -22.63 33.53 -1.27
CA GLY A 147 -23.81 32.66 -1.22
C GLY A 147 -23.57 31.20 -1.63
N GLY A 148 -22.33 30.70 -1.57
CA GLY A 148 -21.90 29.42 -2.16
C GLY A 148 -22.76 28.18 -1.88
N ASP A 149 -22.88 27.33 -2.92
CA ASP A 149 -23.89 26.28 -3.02
C ASP A 149 -23.33 24.84 -2.98
N THR A 150 -22.00 24.61 -3.01
CA THR A 150 -21.43 23.23 -3.13
C THR A 150 -20.49 22.81 -1.99
N ILE A 151 -19.70 23.73 -1.44
CA ILE A 151 -18.83 23.48 -0.27
C ILE A 151 -18.73 24.77 0.57
N SER A 152 -18.72 24.65 1.90
CA SER A 152 -18.72 25.82 2.77
C SER A 152 -17.33 26.49 2.86
N LYS A 153 -17.29 27.78 3.23
CA LYS A 153 -16.02 28.44 3.60
C LYS A 153 -15.32 27.74 4.77
N SER A 154 -16.07 27.02 5.61
CA SER A 154 -15.50 26.28 6.73
C SER A 154 -14.69 25.11 6.19
N ASP A 155 -15.27 24.32 5.28
CA ASP A 155 -14.64 23.10 4.78
C ASP A 155 -13.38 23.43 3.98
N ILE A 156 -13.37 24.50 3.18
CA ILE A 156 -12.14 24.96 2.50
C ILE A 156 -11.06 25.34 3.52
N ARG A 157 -11.43 25.94 4.65
CA ARG A 157 -10.45 26.25 5.72
C ARG A 157 -9.97 24.97 6.41
N GLU A 158 -10.82 23.97 6.57
CA GLU A 158 -10.42 22.66 7.11
C GLU A 158 -9.46 21.96 6.14
N MET A 159 -9.71 21.98 4.83
CA MET A 159 -8.76 21.47 3.83
C MET A 159 -7.40 22.19 3.91
N ILE A 160 -7.41 23.53 4.06
CA ILE A 160 -6.18 24.31 4.23
C ILE A 160 -5.46 23.95 5.53
N LYS A 161 -6.20 23.74 6.63
CA LYS A 161 -5.62 23.32 7.91
C LYS A 161 -5.01 21.93 7.79
N GLY A 162 -5.70 20.98 7.17
CA GLY A 162 -5.21 19.64 6.87
C GLY A 162 -3.93 19.68 6.05
N SER A 163 -3.91 20.41 4.93
CA SER A 163 -2.69 20.55 4.12
C SER A 163 -1.54 21.24 4.87
N LYS A 164 -1.81 22.26 5.70
CA LYS A 164 -0.77 22.88 6.55
C LYS A 164 -0.24 21.92 7.59
N LEU A 165 -1.12 21.10 8.18
CA LEU A 165 -0.74 20.09 9.14
C LEU A 165 0.15 19.03 8.47
N ASN A 166 -0.25 18.51 7.31
CA ASN A 166 0.55 17.57 6.52
C ASN A 166 1.93 18.15 6.16
N ILE A 167 2.01 19.41 5.70
CA ILE A 167 3.30 20.06 5.43
C ILE A 167 4.12 20.24 6.71
N LYS A 168 3.49 20.59 7.82
CA LYS A 168 4.19 20.74 9.11
C LYS A 168 4.73 19.40 9.61
N LEU A 169 3.98 18.32 9.40
CA LEU A 169 4.41 16.95 9.66
C LEU A 169 5.58 16.56 8.75
N LEU A 170 5.54 16.94 7.47
CA LEU A 170 6.63 16.74 6.51
C LEU A 170 7.89 17.60 6.83
N LYS A 171 7.72 18.82 7.35
CA LYS A 171 8.82 19.77 7.65
C LYS A 171 9.42 19.65 9.04
N MET A 172 8.77 18.95 9.96
CA MET A 172 9.34 18.62 11.27
C MET A 172 10.49 17.59 11.15
N GLY A 173 10.82 17.12 9.94
CA GLY A 173 12.02 16.37 9.59
C GLY A 173 13.24 17.20 9.15
N GLU A 174 13.18 18.55 9.15
CA GLU A 174 14.33 19.43 8.89
C GLU A 174 14.40 20.51 9.99
N ASP A 175 15.52 20.66 10.70
CA ASP A 175 15.70 21.78 11.64
C ASP A 175 16.87 22.67 11.21
N ILE A 176 16.59 23.96 10.99
CA ILE A 176 17.28 25.17 11.49
C ILE A 176 16.85 26.39 10.64
N GLY A 177 16.28 27.41 11.31
CA GLY A 177 16.48 28.81 10.91
C GLY A 177 15.23 29.69 10.80
N ASP A 178 14.86 30.30 11.92
CA ASP A 178 14.19 31.61 12.05
C ASP A 178 13.31 32.07 10.87
N ILE A 179 12.01 31.80 10.98
CA ILE A 179 10.99 32.55 10.22
C ILE A 179 9.99 33.13 11.22
N GLY A 180 10.40 34.26 11.80
CA GLY A 180 9.58 35.40 12.23
C GLY A 180 8.22 35.11 12.89
N GLU A 181 8.13 35.51 14.16
CA GLU A 181 6.89 35.75 14.89
C GLU A 181 5.80 36.40 14.01
N TYR A 182 4.59 35.85 14.05
CA TYR A 182 3.38 36.63 13.82
C TYR A 182 2.28 36.15 14.77
N ASP A 183 1.96 37.05 15.72
CA ASP A 183 0.95 36.95 16.76
C ASP A 183 -0.42 36.49 16.26
N PHE A 184 -1.09 35.66 17.07
CA PHE A 184 -2.41 36.01 17.55
C PHE A 184 -2.48 35.78 19.05
N GLU A 185 -2.78 36.87 19.74
CA GLU A 185 -2.97 37.05 21.18
C GLU A 185 -4.04 36.10 21.76
N ASP A 186 -3.89 35.88 23.08
CA ASP A 186 -4.89 35.48 24.07
C ASP A 186 -5.19 33.97 24.30
N ASP A 187 -4.39 33.33 25.16
CA ASP A 187 -4.92 32.75 26.41
C ASP A 187 -3.81 32.67 27.50
N PRO A 188 -3.97 33.31 28.68
CA PRO A 188 -2.93 33.40 29.69
C PRO A 188 -3.18 32.46 30.88
N GLU A 189 -2.66 31.22 30.84
CA GLU A 189 -2.28 30.46 32.05
C GLU A 189 -1.71 29.06 31.70
N GLU A 190 -0.39 28.97 31.48
CA GLU A 190 0.53 28.08 32.22
C GLU A 190 1.98 28.32 31.77
N LYS A 191 2.90 28.32 32.74
CA LYS A 191 4.31 28.71 32.63
C LYS A 191 5.24 27.49 32.48
N PRO A 192 6.51 27.68 32.08
CA PRO A 192 7.28 26.74 31.27
C PRO A 192 7.96 25.65 32.11
N PHE A 193 8.17 24.48 31.49
CA PHE A 193 9.17 23.52 31.95
C PHE A 193 10.47 23.73 31.20
N THR A 194 11.46 24.28 31.91
CA THR A 194 12.88 24.19 31.58
C THR A 194 13.51 23.11 32.44
N ASP A 195 14.04 22.04 31.84
CA ASP A 195 15.30 21.41 32.27
C ASP A 195 15.77 20.38 31.23
N LEU A 196 17.01 20.55 30.75
CA LEU A 196 17.74 19.61 29.90
C LEU A 196 18.31 18.46 30.75
N GLY A 197 17.96 17.22 30.41
CA GLY A 197 18.64 16.02 30.89
C GLY A 197 17.75 14.78 30.88
N SER A 198 18.15 13.78 30.09
CA SER A 198 17.42 12.54 29.75
C SER A 198 16.20 12.75 28.84
N LEU A 199 16.28 12.21 27.61
CA LEU A 199 15.10 12.07 26.79
C LEU A 199 14.07 11.22 27.55
N THR A 200 12.85 11.73 27.69
CA THR A 200 11.75 11.01 28.34
C THR A 200 10.96 10.20 27.32
N TYR A 201 10.24 9.18 27.78
CA TYR A 201 9.32 8.33 26.99
C TYR A 201 8.38 9.13 26.07
N GLU A 202 8.06 10.39 26.39
CA GLU A 202 7.26 11.30 25.57
C GLU A 202 7.95 11.80 24.30
N GLU A 203 9.28 11.88 24.24
CA GLU A 203 10.02 12.37 23.06
C GLU A 203 10.23 11.25 22.02
N ILE A 204 10.43 10.02 22.49
CA ILE A 204 10.41 8.80 21.65
C ILE A 204 8.98 8.55 21.14
N ARG A 205 7.98 8.75 22.01
CA ARG A 205 6.56 8.72 21.64
C ARG A 205 6.22 9.82 20.63
N LYS A 206 6.71 11.06 20.75
CA LYS A 206 6.42 12.15 19.78
C LYS A 206 7.03 11.93 18.40
N THR A 207 8.17 11.24 18.32
CA THR A 207 8.80 10.89 17.03
C THR A 207 8.00 9.77 16.33
N TYR A 208 7.46 8.80 17.09
CA TYR A 208 6.56 7.76 16.58
C TYR A 208 5.10 8.20 16.44
N GLU A 209 4.64 9.15 17.22
CA GLU A 209 3.37 9.86 17.06
C GLU A 209 3.44 10.87 15.93
N GLY A 210 4.62 11.24 15.42
CA GLY A 210 4.73 11.93 14.13
C GLY A 210 4.44 10.99 12.96
N ILE A 211 4.91 9.75 13.05
CA ILE A 211 4.68 8.68 12.06
C ILE A 211 3.25 8.12 12.19
N SER A 212 2.72 8.00 13.41
CA SER A 212 1.35 7.59 13.71
C SER A 212 0.34 8.74 13.51
N ALA A 213 0.54 9.97 14.01
CA ALA A 213 -0.43 11.06 13.79
C ALA A 213 -0.56 11.53 12.33
N GLY A 214 0.40 11.19 11.45
CA GLY A 214 0.21 11.28 10.00
C GLY A 214 -0.93 10.37 9.48
N LEU A 215 -1.18 9.25 10.15
CA LEU A 215 -2.27 8.29 9.88
C LEU A 215 -3.59 8.64 10.60
N SER A 216 -3.60 9.48 11.65
CA SER A 216 -4.82 9.92 12.35
C SER A 216 -5.47 11.19 11.77
N ALA A 217 -4.87 11.85 10.78
CA ALA A 217 -5.35 13.14 10.26
C ALA A 217 -6.17 13.02 8.95
N MET A 218 -6.56 11.82 8.53
CA MET A 218 -7.58 11.66 7.48
C MET A 218 -8.98 11.75 8.11
N PRO A 219 -9.82 12.73 7.73
CA PRO A 219 -11.23 12.69 8.07
C PRO A 219 -11.88 11.50 7.37
N ASP A 220 -12.75 10.78 8.09
CA ASP A 220 -13.72 9.85 7.51
C ASP A 220 -14.57 10.59 6.45
N PRO A 221 -14.57 10.18 5.17
CA PRO A 221 -15.42 10.78 4.15
C PRO A 221 -16.88 10.32 4.20
N TYR A 222 -17.30 9.50 5.18
CA TYR A 222 -18.66 8.96 5.30
C TYR A 222 -19.40 9.26 6.61
N SER A 223 -18.87 10.10 7.50
CA SER A 223 -19.66 10.69 8.60
C SER A 223 -20.69 11.68 8.02
N SER A 224 -21.85 11.15 7.65
CA SER A 224 -22.98 11.92 7.14
C SER A 224 -23.79 12.50 8.31
N ASP A 225 -23.41 13.68 8.79
CA ASP A 225 -24.35 14.54 9.52
C ASP A 225 -25.14 15.38 8.51
N ASP A 226 -26.13 14.73 7.87
CA ASP A 226 -27.19 15.43 7.17
C ASP A 226 -28.23 15.89 8.21
N SER A 227 -28.15 17.17 8.60
CA SER A 227 -29.16 17.81 9.45
C SER A 227 -30.42 18.13 8.63
N GLY A 228 -31.26 17.12 8.45
CA GLY A 228 -32.64 17.23 7.99
C GLY A 228 -33.63 16.82 9.08
N SER A 229 -34.40 17.78 9.58
CA SER A 229 -35.29 17.70 10.75
C SER A 229 -36.32 16.55 10.80
N LEU A 230 -36.44 15.97 12.01
CA LEU A 230 -37.65 15.55 12.76
C LEU A 230 -38.65 14.60 12.06
N ASP A 231 -38.72 13.36 12.55
CA ASP A 231 -39.86 12.89 13.35
C ASP A 231 -39.53 11.56 14.07
N ASP A 232 -40.23 11.34 15.18
CA ASP A 232 -39.94 10.49 16.34
C ASP A 232 -39.86 8.95 16.12
N ASP A 233 -39.21 8.31 17.11
CA ASP A 233 -39.27 6.90 17.55
C ASP A 233 -38.39 5.84 16.82
N ASP A 234 -37.18 5.58 17.35
CA ASP A 234 -36.79 4.27 17.94
C ASP A 234 -35.25 4.12 18.13
N GLU A 235 -34.87 3.95 19.40
CA GLU A 235 -33.66 3.32 20.01
C GLU A 235 -32.25 3.43 19.36
N ASP A 236 -31.37 4.11 20.11
CA ASP A 236 -29.90 4.18 20.05
C ASP A 236 -29.18 2.99 19.37
N TYR A 237 -28.53 3.27 18.23
CA TYR A 237 -27.35 2.53 17.77
C TYR A 237 -26.15 3.49 17.85
N ASP A 238 -25.31 3.29 18.87
CA ASP A 238 -23.97 3.88 18.96
C ASP A 238 -23.07 3.24 17.87
N ASP A 239 -22.94 3.87 16.71
CA ASP A 239 -21.97 3.49 15.65
C ASP A 239 -20.62 4.23 15.85
N ASP A 240 -20.03 4.09 17.05
CA ASP A 240 -18.69 4.59 17.40
C ASP A 240 -17.63 3.45 17.50
N ASP A 241 -17.97 2.22 17.10
CA ASP A 241 -17.05 1.08 17.08
C ASP A 241 -16.75 0.68 15.62
N ASP A 242 -15.56 1.00 15.11
CA ASP A 242 -14.78 0.24 14.08
C ASP A 242 -13.73 1.09 13.32
N LEU A 243 -13.15 2.14 13.93
CA LEU A 243 -11.88 2.72 13.45
C LEU A 243 -10.71 1.88 13.98
N ILE A 244 -9.95 1.24 13.06
CA ILE A 244 -8.68 0.57 13.36
C ILE A 244 -7.78 1.55 14.12
N ASP A 245 -7.48 1.27 15.40
CA ASP A 245 -6.57 2.10 16.20
C ASP A 245 -5.18 2.03 15.57
N ILE A 246 -4.75 3.12 14.96
CA ILE A 246 -3.47 3.23 14.28
C ILE A 246 -2.28 3.07 15.24
N ASN A 247 -2.52 3.18 16.56
CA ASN A 247 -1.51 2.95 17.58
C ASN A 247 -1.27 1.46 17.86
N ASP A 248 -2.05 0.58 17.23
CA ASP A 248 -1.88 -0.85 17.33
C ASP A 248 -0.80 -1.35 16.39
N SER A 249 0.23 -1.94 16.97
CA SER A 249 1.29 -2.59 16.21
C SER A 249 0.71 -3.68 15.30
N PHE A 250 1.36 -3.95 14.18
CA PHE A 250 0.97 -5.04 13.29
C PHE A 250 0.94 -6.40 14.01
N VAL A 251 1.77 -6.55 15.05
CA VAL A 251 1.72 -7.68 16.00
C VAL A 251 0.36 -7.82 16.68
N LYS A 252 -0.23 -6.72 17.19
CA LYS A 252 -1.55 -6.77 17.84
C LYS A 252 -2.63 -7.17 16.84
N ARG A 253 -2.61 -6.60 15.63
CA ARG A 253 -3.53 -6.99 14.53
C ARG A 253 -3.43 -8.49 14.23
N ALA A 254 -2.21 -9.03 14.14
CA ALA A 254 -1.99 -10.46 13.97
C ALA A 254 -2.51 -11.30 15.16
N GLU A 255 -2.31 -10.85 16.40
CA GLU A 255 -2.84 -11.52 17.60
C GLU A 255 -4.37 -11.53 17.62
N ASP A 256 -5.01 -10.43 17.25
CA ASP A 256 -6.47 -10.31 17.18
C ASP A 256 -7.07 -11.17 16.08
N PHE A 257 -6.45 -11.20 14.90
CA PHE A 257 -6.74 -12.16 13.85
C PHE A 257 -6.70 -13.61 14.39
N TRP A 258 -5.66 -13.99 15.13
CA TRP A 258 -5.57 -15.33 15.69
C TRP A 258 -6.58 -15.62 16.79
N LYS A 259 -7.04 -14.62 17.55
CA LYS A 259 -8.14 -14.78 18.52
C LYS A 259 -9.43 -15.14 17.77
N VAL A 260 -9.73 -14.45 16.66
CA VAL A 260 -10.90 -14.76 15.83
C VAL A 260 -10.76 -16.13 15.18
N PHE A 261 -9.61 -16.44 14.59
CA PHE A 261 -9.33 -17.77 14.03
C PHE A 261 -9.54 -18.86 15.07
N LYS A 262 -9.04 -18.67 16.29
CA LYS A 262 -9.15 -19.67 17.36
C LYS A 262 -10.59 -19.90 17.80
N LYS A 263 -11.42 -18.85 17.86
CA LYS A 263 -12.85 -18.93 18.17
C LYS A 263 -13.60 -19.78 17.13
N ASN A 264 -13.17 -19.72 15.88
CA ASN A 264 -13.79 -20.39 14.73
C ASN A 264 -13.17 -21.76 14.39
N GLU A 265 -11.99 -22.09 14.94
CA GLU A 265 -11.15 -23.25 14.59
C GLU A 265 -11.91 -24.59 14.50
N ASN A 266 -12.77 -24.90 15.47
CA ASN A 266 -13.46 -26.20 15.49
C ASN A 266 -14.50 -26.31 14.36
N ALA A 267 -15.19 -25.22 14.03
CA ALA A 267 -16.17 -25.20 12.94
C ALA A 267 -15.48 -25.34 11.58
N ILE A 268 -14.30 -24.71 11.43
CA ILE A 268 -13.44 -24.86 10.23
C ILE A 268 -12.97 -26.31 10.09
N ILE A 269 -12.46 -26.91 11.17
CA ILE A 269 -12.04 -28.32 11.16
C ILE A 269 -13.20 -29.25 10.79
N ASP A 270 -14.38 -29.02 11.38
CA ASP A 270 -15.57 -29.81 11.07
C ASP A 270 -15.98 -29.69 9.59
N ALA A 271 -15.82 -28.50 8.99
CA ALA A 271 -16.04 -28.27 7.57
C ALA A 271 -15.09 -29.09 6.68
N ILE A 272 -13.79 -29.08 7.03
CA ILE A 272 -12.76 -29.84 6.32
C ILE A 272 -13.01 -31.35 6.41
N GLU A 273 -13.47 -31.84 7.56
CA GLU A 273 -13.66 -33.28 7.78
C GLU A 273 -14.96 -33.82 7.17
N LYS A 274 -16.04 -33.05 7.24
CA LYS A 274 -17.39 -33.50 6.87
C LYS A 274 -17.80 -33.07 5.45
N GLY A 275 -17.06 -32.15 4.85
CA GLY A 275 -17.42 -31.50 3.57
C GLY A 275 -18.54 -30.46 3.75
N PRO A 276 -18.87 -29.69 2.70
CA PRO A 276 -19.96 -28.71 2.73
C PRO A 276 -21.31 -29.43 2.92
N VAL A 277 -22.02 -29.12 4.00
CA VAL A 277 -23.28 -29.78 4.35
C VAL A 277 -24.48 -28.95 3.88
N GLY A 278 -24.83 -29.05 2.59
CA GLY A 278 -26.10 -28.54 2.04
C GLY A 278 -26.29 -27.02 2.06
N THR A 279 -27.25 -26.52 1.28
CA THR A 279 -27.43 -25.11 0.88
C THR A 279 -28.06 -24.20 1.94
N GLY A 280 -27.61 -24.26 3.19
CA GLY A 280 -27.99 -23.34 4.26
C GLY A 280 -26.77 -22.88 5.04
N GLU A 281 -26.89 -21.79 5.81
CA GLU A 281 -25.85 -21.25 6.70
C GLU A 281 -25.15 -22.37 7.49
N PHE A 282 -24.01 -22.82 6.96
CA PHE A 282 -23.23 -23.89 7.55
C PHE A 282 -22.21 -23.27 8.51
N PRO A 283 -22.04 -23.77 9.75
CA PRO A 283 -21.11 -23.19 10.72
C PRO A 283 -19.68 -23.03 10.19
N GLY A 284 -19.23 -23.90 9.28
CA GLY A 284 -17.93 -23.78 8.62
C GLY A 284 -17.82 -22.61 7.66
N LEU A 285 -18.87 -22.30 6.89
CA LEU A 285 -18.90 -21.15 5.99
C LEU A 285 -18.88 -19.86 6.80
N LYS A 286 -19.75 -19.75 7.82
CA LYS A 286 -19.77 -18.58 8.70
C LYS A 286 -18.45 -18.41 9.47
N ALA A 287 -17.83 -19.52 9.87
CA ALA A 287 -16.52 -19.50 10.51
C ALA A 287 -15.40 -18.98 9.58
N MET A 288 -15.42 -19.37 8.30
CA MET A 288 -14.49 -18.84 7.30
C MET A 288 -14.78 -17.38 6.94
N GLU A 289 -16.05 -16.97 6.90
CA GLU A 289 -16.44 -15.56 6.77
C GLU A 289 -15.89 -14.74 7.94
N ASN A 290 -16.12 -15.14 9.19
CA ASN A 290 -15.60 -14.42 10.35
C ASN A 290 -14.05 -14.28 10.31
N VAL A 291 -13.35 -15.31 9.83
CA VAL A 291 -11.90 -15.30 9.69
C VAL A 291 -11.44 -14.41 8.53
N ARG A 292 -12.19 -14.36 7.43
CA ARG A 292 -11.96 -13.43 6.32
C ARG A 292 -12.25 -12.00 6.77
N ASP A 293 -13.32 -11.77 7.51
CA ASP A 293 -13.70 -10.43 7.95
C ASP A 293 -12.64 -9.91 8.94
N ALA A 294 -12.15 -10.74 9.87
CA ALA A 294 -10.99 -10.41 10.71
C ALA A 294 -9.67 -10.25 9.95
N SER A 295 -9.59 -10.68 8.68
CA SER A 295 -8.41 -10.40 7.85
C SER A 295 -8.41 -8.98 7.30
N TRP A 296 -9.56 -8.29 7.25
CA TRP A 296 -9.61 -6.86 6.90
C TRP A 296 -8.84 -5.99 7.89
N GLU A 297 -8.92 -6.33 9.17
CA GLU A 297 -8.22 -5.65 10.26
C GLU A 297 -6.68 -5.74 10.17
N LEU A 298 -6.15 -6.58 9.28
CA LEU A 298 -4.72 -6.65 9.03
C LEU A 298 -4.22 -5.48 8.15
N GLY A 299 -5.11 -4.74 7.48
CA GLY A 299 -4.76 -3.67 6.54
C GLY A 299 -4.45 -4.16 5.12
N PHE A 300 -4.46 -5.48 4.89
CA PHE A 300 -4.45 -6.12 3.58
C PHE A 300 -5.24 -7.43 3.66
N LEU A 301 -5.69 -7.98 2.54
CA LEU A 301 -6.46 -9.22 2.49
C LEU A 301 -5.62 -10.46 2.16
N PRO A 302 -4.99 -11.13 3.14
CA PRO A 302 -4.47 -12.46 2.88
C PRO A 302 -5.65 -13.41 2.62
N ARG A 303 -5.65 -14.11 1.47
CA ARG A 303 -6.63 -15.17 1.28
C ARG A 303 -6.24 -16.38 2.13
N ILE A 304 -7.17 -16.83 2.95
CA ILE A 304 -6.93 -17.94 3.87
C ILE A 304 -7.52 -19.20 3.26
N ASN A 305 -6.64 -20.13 2.93
CA ASN A 305 -7.06 -21.45 2.46
C ASN A 305 -6.67 -22.52 3.46
N VAL A 306 -7.59 -23.42 3.74
CA VAL A 306 -7.43 -24.49 4.71
C VAL A 306 -7.72 -25.84 4.07
N GLY A 307 -7.03 -26.88 4.54
CA GLY A 307 -7.24 -28.22 4.03
C GLY A 307 -6.61 -29.31 4.90
N LYS A 308 -6.90 -30.57 4.55
CA LYS A 308 -6.22 -31.72 5.16
C LYS A 308 -4.75 -31.69 4.77
N SER A 309 -3.86 -31.93 5.73
CA SER A 309 -2.44 -31.89 5.41
C SER A 309 -2.04 -33.08 4.55
N VAL A 310 -1.40 -32.81 3.40
CA VAL A 310 -0.93 -33.85 2.46
C VAL A 310 0.19 -34.70 3.08
N ASN A 311 0.97 -34.11 4.00
CA ASN A 311 2.15 -34.73 4.60
C ASN A 311 1.95 -35.13 6.08
N GLY A 312 0.92 -34.60 6.74
CA GLY A 312 0.57 -34.99 8.10
C GLY A 312 -0.20 -36.29 8.07
N LYS A 313 0.30 -37.36 8.70
CA LYS A 313 -0.39 -38.67 8.86
C LYS A 313 -1.75 -38.58 9.60
N GLY A 314 -2.72 -37.80 9.11
CA GLY A 314 -4.05 -37.54 9.66
C GLY A 314 -4.09 -36.74 10.97
N LYS A 315 -3.02 -36.01 11.34
CA LYS A 315 -2.93 -35.34 12.67
C LYS A 315 -2.96 -33.82 12.64
N LYS A 316 -2.83 -33.20 11.46
CA LYS A 316 -2.79 -31.74 11.28
C LYS A 316 -3.49 -31.32 9.99
N TYR A 317 -3.87 -30.05 9.95
CA TYR A 317 -4.42 -29.35 8.81
C TYR A 317 -3.39 -28.36 8.27
N ASP A 318 -3.48 -28.02 6.99
CA ASP A 318 -2.67 -26.94 6.40
C ASP A 318 -3.52 -25.66 6.31
N LEU A 319 -2.91 -24.53 6.66
CA LEU A 319 -3.45 -23.18 6.48
C LEU A 319 -2.43 -22.40 5.64
N TYR A 320 -2.89 -21.84 4.52
CA TYR A 320 -2.08 -21.00 3.65
C TYR A 320 -2.54 -19.55 3.79
N LEU A 321 -1.62 -18.67 4.18
CA LEU A 321 -1.77 -17.21 4.09
C LEU A 321 -1.36 -16.83 2.67
N ARG A 322 -2.33 -16.69 1.76
CA ARG A 322 -2.04 -16.44 0.34
C ARG A 322 -1.88 -14.96 0.05
N LEU A 323 -0.97 -14.69 -0.89
CA LEU A 323 -0.56 -13.36 -1.26
C LEU A 323 -1.49 -12.72 -2.28
N PHE A 324 -1.72 -11.43 -2.08
CA PHE A 324 -2.06 -10.43 -3.09
C PHE A 324 -1.10 -9.27 -2.85
N GLY A 325 -0.28 -8.89 -3.83
CA GLY A 325 0.73 -7.83 -3.70
C GLY A 325 2.16 -8.26 -4.01
N ARG A 326 3.13 -7.40 -3.70
CA ARG A 326 4.54 -7.60 -4.04
C ARG A 326 5.29 -8.44 -2.99
N PRO A 327 6.49 -8.95 -3.32
CA PRO A 327 7.30 -9.81 -2.44
C PRO A 327 7.54 -9.26 -1.02
N TYR A 328 7.65 -7.94 -0.83
CA TYR A 328 7.86 -7.34 0.49
C TYR A 328 6.68 -7.54 1.46
N ILE A 329 5.46 -7.78 0.96
CA ILE A 329 4.29 -8.11 1.81
C ILE A 329 4.43 -9.49 2.48
N LEU A 330 5.31 -10.36 1.99
CA LEU A 330 5.63 -11.63 2.66
C LEU A 330 6.09 -11.43 4.12
N TYR A 331 6.72 -10.29 4.43
CA TYR A 331 7.16 -9.97 5.78
C TYR A 331 5.99 -9.69 6.74
N ALA A 332 4.92 -9.06 6.26
CA ALA A 332 3.68 -8.95 7.03
C ALA A 332 3.08 -10.34 7.28
N MET A 333 3.03 -11.21 6.26
CA MET A 333 2.54 -12.59 6.45
C MET A 333 3.42 -13.42 7.39
N LYS A 334 4.74 -13.20 7.37
CA LYS A 334 5.67 -13.79 8.33
C LYS A 334 5.32 -13.39 9.76
N CYS A 335 5.05 -12.10 10.01
CA CYS A 335 4.59 -11.65 11.32
C CYS A 335 3.31 -12.38 11.73
N ILE A 336 2.29 -12.46 10.86
CA ILE A 336 1.05 -13.21 11.16
C ILE A 336 1.38 -14.65 11.55
N LYS A 337 2.17 -15.36 10.74
CA LYS A 337 2.57 -16.75 11.03
C LYS A 337 3.30 -16.89 12.37
N ASP A 338 4.26 -16.01 12.66
CA ASP A 338 5.11 -16.11 13.85
C ASP A 338 4.37 -15.78 15.16
N HIS A 339 3.26 -15.03 15.06
CA HIS A 339 2.38 -14.70 16.18
C HIS A 339 1.24 -15.71 16.38
N ALA A 340 1.17 -16.77 15.57
CA ALA A 340 0.20 -17.83 15.76
C ALA A 340 0.33 -18.50 17.15
N PRO A 341 -0.77 -18.61 17.93
CA PRO A 341 -0.75 -19.24 19.23
C PRO A 341 -0.26 -20.69 19.15
N LYS A 342 0.51 -21.14 20.14
CA LYS A 342 0.98 -22.54 20.23
C LYS A 342 -0.17 -23.56 20.18
N SER A 343 -1.38 -23.16 20.58
CA SER A 343 -2.58 -24.00 20.51
C SER A 343 -3.09 -24.19 19.08
N VAL A 344 -2.86 -23.23 18.19
CA VAL A 344 -3.14 -23.29 16.74
C VAL A 344 -2.05 -24.10 16.04
N THR A 345 -0.76 -23.79 16.25
CA THR A 345 0.36 -24.46 15.57
C THR A 345 0.50 -25.95 15.92
N LYS A 346 -0.13 -26.41 17.01
CA LYS A 346 -0.30 -27.84 17.33
C LYS A 346 -1.21 -28.60 16.36
N LYS A 347 -2.24 -27.93 15.82
CA LYS A 347 -3.24 -28.53 14.92
C LYS A 347 -3.01 -28.13 13.46
N TRP A 348 -2.39 -26.98 13.22
CA TRP A 348 -2.22 -26.40 11.90
C TRP A 348 -0.73 -26.31 11.53
N ASN A 349 -0.40 -26.58 10.28
CA ASN A 349 0.82 -26.08 9.65
C ASN A 349 0.43 -24.80 8.92
N ILE A 350 1.06 -23.69 9.30
CA ILE A 350 0.78 -22.38 8.74
C ILE A 350 1.88 -22.09 7.73
N HIS A 351 1.48 -21.87 6.49
CA HIS A 351 2.34 -21.60 5.35
C HIS A 351 2.16 -20.15 4.90
N VAL A 352 3.26 -19.48 4.55
CA VAL A 352 3.23 -18.17 3.87
C VAL A 352 3.29 -18.44 2.37
N GLY A 353 2.23 -18.07 1.65
CA GLY A 353 2.04 -18.37 0.24
C GLY A 353 1.96 -19.87 -0.07
N ARG A 354 1.69 -20.18 -1.33
CA ARG A 354 1.70 -21.53 -1.90
C ARG A 354 2.79 -21.69 -2.93
N LYS A 355 3.43 -22.85 -2.89
CA LYS A 355 4.29 -23.34 -3.96
C LYS A 355 3.45 -23.76 -5.16
N ILE A 356 4.12 -23.84 -6.31
CA ILE A 356 3.60 -24.55 -7.47
C ILE A 356 3.19 -25.98 -7.09
N GLU A 357 1.95 -26.33 -7.37
CA GLU A 357 1.51 -27.72 -7.37
C GLU A 357 1.90 -28.33 -8.74
N LYS A 358 2.08 -29.64 -8.86
CA LYS A 358 2.33 -30.28 -10.15
C LYS A 358 1.23 -31.29 -10.39
N ASP A 359 0.70 -31.32 -11.62
CA ASP A 359 -0.38 -32.22 -12.02
C ASP A 359 -1.63 -32.12 -11.12
N GLY A 360 -1.94 -30.91 -10.64
CA GLY A 360 -3.07 -30.68 -9.76
C GLY A 360 -4.42 -30.72 -10.49
N ALA A 361 -5.48 -30.56 -9.70
CA ALA A 361 -6.85 -30.58 -10.17
C ALA A 361 -7.75 -29.68 -9.30
N ILE A 362 -8.86 -29.23 -9.90
CA ILE A 362 -10.02 -28.81 -9.12
C ILE A 362 -10.69 -30.08 -8.59
N ASP A 363 -10.79 -30.18 -7.26
CA ASP A 363 -11.47 -31.26 -6.57
C ASP A 363 -12.33 -30.66 -5.44
N ASP A 364 -13.64 -30.60 -5.66
CA ASP A 364 -14.62 -30.08 -4.70
C ASP A 364 -15.41 -31.21 -4.00
N GLY A 365 -15.00 -32.46 -4.20
CA GLY A 365 -15.68 -33.66 -3.72
C GLY A 365 -16.85 -34.13 -4.61
N THR A 366 -17.26 -33.34 -5.61
CA THR A 366 -18.29 -33.70 -6.59
C THR A 366 -17.74 -33.84 -8.01
N VAL A 367 -16.67 -33.11 -8.33
CA VAL A 367 -15.98 -33.14 -9.61
C VAL A 367 -14.48 -33.22 -9.44
N HIS A 368 -13.81 -33.76 -10.46
CA HIS A 368 -12.36 -33.84 -10.54
C HIS A 368 -11.94 -33.37 -11.93
N VAL A 369 -11.38 -32.16 -12.02
CA VAL A 369 -10.94 -31.55 -13.29
C VAL A 369 -9.44 -31.27 -13.21
N PRO A 370 -8.59 -32.12 -13.83
CA PRO A 370 -7.15 -31.90 -13.85
C PRO A 370 -6.76 -30.67 -14.67
N TRP A 371 -5.61 -30.06 -14.38
CA TRP A 371 -5.18 -28.83 -15.07
C TRP A 371 -5.04 -28.96 -16.59
N ASN A 372 -4.73 -30.16 -17.09
CA ASN A 372 -4.63 -30.44 -18.52
C ASN A 372 -6.00 -30.48 -19.24
N GLU A 373 -7.11 -30.43 -18.50
CA GLU A 373 -8.47 -30.30 -19.02
C GLU A 373 -9.01 -28.86 -18.93
N ILE A 374 -8.28 -27.96 -18.26
CA ILE A 374 -8.65 -26.55 -18.13
C ILE A 374 -7.99 -25.76 -19.26
N ASN A 375 -8.78 -25.24 -20.19
CA ASN A 375 -8.27 -24.45 -21.31
C ASN A 375 -8.09 -22.99 -20.92
N ILE A 376 -6.96 -22.39 -21.34
CA ILE A 376 -6.66 -20.98 -21.12
C ILE A 376 -6.19 -20.30 -22.41
N SER A 377 -6.26 -18.97 -22.40
CA SER A 377 -5.59 -18.07 -23.33
C SER A 377 -4.58 -17.22 -22.58
N VAL A 378 -3.39 -17.08 -23.14
CA VAL A 378 -2.34 -16.22 -22.60
C VAL A 378 -2.07 -15.09 -23.59
N GLU A 379 -2.20 -13.86 -23.14
CA GLU A 379 -1.86 -12.65 -23.91
C GLU A 379 -0.72 -11.91 -23.23
N GLU A 380 0.26 -11.48 -24.02
CA GLU A 380 1.37 -10.68 -23.54
C GLU A 380 0.94 -9.23 -23.38
N MET A 381 1.16 -8.67 -22.19
CA MET A 381 1.05 -7.24 -21.94
C MET A 381 2.44 -6.67 -21.68
N GLN A 382 2.80 -5.65 -22.45
CA GLN A 382 4.02 -4.90 -22.23
C GLN A 382 3.69 -3.63 -21.43
N LEU A 383 4.20 -3.55 -20.20
CA LEU A 383 4.07 -2.36 -19.37
C LEU A 383 5.24 -1.38 -19.62
N PRO A 384 5.09 -0.09 -19.22
CA PRO A 384 6.13 0.93 -19.44
C PRO A 384 7.46 0.68 -18.72
N ASP A 385 7.51 -0.30 -17.82
CA ASP A 385 8.69 -0.71 -17.04
C ASP A 385 9.60 -1.70 -17.79
N ASN A 386 9.33 -1.96 -19.08
CA ASN A 386 10.00 -2.95 -19.93
C ASN A 386 9.87 -4.41 -19.43
N ASN A 387 9.04 -4.67 -18.41
CA ASN A 387 8.71 -6.03 -18.01
C ASN A 387 7.52 -6.56 -18.81
N THR A 388 7.60 -7.84 -19.17
CA THR A 388 6.50 -8.56 -19.80
C THR A 388 5.61 -9.15 -18.71
N TYR A 389 4.32 -8.84 -18.75
CA TYR A 389 3.28 -9.45 -17.91
C TYR A 389 2.28 -10.20 -18.76
N TYR A 390 1.46 -11.04 -18.13
CA TYR A 390 0.50 -11.88 -18.84
C TYR A 390 -0.93 -11.64 -18.38
N ASP A 391 -1.82 -11.47 -19.35
CA ASP A 391 -3.26 -11.54 -19.15
C ASP A 391 -3.74 -12.97 -19.42
N ILE A 392 -4.41 -13.57 -18.44
CA ILE A 392 -4.87 -14.96 -18.50
C ILE A 392 -6.39 -15.02 -18.64
N THR A 393 -6.89 -15.58 -19.73
CA THR A 393 -8.32 -15.91 -19.82
C THR A 393 -8.54 -17.39 -19.61
N ILE A 394 -9.34 -17.76 -18.61
CA ILE A 394 -9.76 -19.14 -18.35
C ILE A 394 -11.10 -19.40 -19.03
N ASP A 395 -11.23 -20.52 -19.76
CA ASP A 395 -12.43 -20.84 -20.53
C ASP A 395 -13.65 -21.05 -19.62
N ASN A 396 -14.68 -20.22 -19.79
CA ASN A 396 -15.92 -20.33 -19.03
C ASN A 396 -16.70 -21.64 -19.30
N LYS A 397 -16.33 -22.43 -20.29
CA LYS A 397 -16.87 -23.80 -20.45
C LYS A 397 -16.63 -24.69 -19.24
N LEU A 398 -15.71 -24.33 -18.35
CA LEU A 398 -15.52 -25.00 -17.07
C LEU A 398 -16.83 -25.07 -16.24
N GLU A 399 -17.75 -24.11 -16.39
CA GLU A 399 -19.08 -24.12 -15.74
C GLU A 399 -19.95 -25.33 -16.12
N ASN A 400 -19.67 -25.97 -17.26
CA ASN A 400 -20.40 -27.18 -17.66
C ASN A 400 -20.03 -28.40 -16.81
N VAL A 401 -18.85 -28.35 -16.17
CA VAL A 401 -18.30 -29.44 -15.38
C VAL A 401 -18.35 -29.07 -13.90
N VAL A 402 -17.78 -27.92 -13.53
CA VAL A 402 -17.76 -27.37 -12.17
C VAL A 402 -19.02 -26.52 -11.96
N LYS A 403 -19.90 -26.91 -11.03
CA LYS A 403 -21.16 -26.18 -10.76
C LYS A 403 -21.02 -25.32 -9.52
N ASN A 404 -21.60 -24.11 -9.52
CA ASN A 404 -21.46 -23.09 -8.47
C ASN A 404 -19.98 -22.72 -8.21
N ASP A 405 -19.68 -21.45 -7.95
CA ASP A 405 -18.32 -20.98 -7.60
C ASP A 405 -17.20 -21.30 -8.63
N ALA A 406 -17.56 -21.66 -9.88
CA ALA A 406 -16.61 -22.00 -10.93
C ALA A 406 -15.57 -20.89 -11.22
N PRO A 407 -15.92 -19.58 -11.21
CA PRO A 407 -14.93 -18.52 -11.32
C PRO A 407 -13.91 -18.54 -10.17
N ASP A 408 -14.34 -18.70 -8.92
CA ASP A 408 -13.45 -18.69 -7.75
C ASP A 408 -12.52 -19.91 -7.75
N LEU A 409 -13.05 -21.08 -8.12
CA LEU A 409 -12.25 -22.31 -8.25
C LEU A 409 -11.27 -22.24 -9.44
N ALA A 410 -11.63 -21.54 -10.52
CA ALA A 410 -10.73 -21.30 -11.63
C ALA A 410 -9.54 -20.41 -11.24
N VAL A 411 -9.79 -19.36 -10.46
CA VAL A 411 -8.73 -18.49 -9.92
C VAL A 411 -7.85 -19.26 -8.94
N ASP A 412 -8.43 -20.04 -8.01
CA ASP A 412 -7.64 -20.90 -7.11
C ASP A 412 -6.78 -21.90 -7.88
N ALA A 413 -7.31 -22.50 -8.95
CA ALA A 413 -6.57 -23.41 -9.81
C ALA A 413 -5.41 -22.71 -10.52
N LEU A 414 -5.62 -21.51 -11.05
CA LEU A 414 -4.58 -20.71 -11.70
C LEU A 414 -3.45 -20.41 -10.71
N MET A 415 -3.77 -19.91 -9.51
CA MET A 415 -2.77 -19.63 -8.48
C MET A 415 -2.01 -20.89 -8.05
N ARG A 416 -2.70 -22.05 -7.91
CA ARG A 416 -2.04 -23.32 -7.56
C ARG A 416 -1.15 -23.86 -8.68
N ALA A 417 -1.52 -23.63 -9.94
CA ALA A 417 -0.78 -24.11 -11.09
C ALA A 417 0.58 -23.43 -11.26
N ILE A 418 0.71 -22.16 -10.85
CA ILE A 418 1.97 -21.41 -11.01
C ILE A 418 2.62 -21.00 -9.67
N GLY A 419 1.89 -21.09 -8.55
CA GLY A 419 2.33 -20.64 -7.23
C GLY A 419 1.95 -19.18 -6.95
N ASP A 420 1.75 -18.83 -5.67
CA ASP A 420 1.25 -17.50 -5.29
C ASP A 420 2.26 -16.39 -5.63
N TYR A 421 3.56 -16.64 -5.45
CA TYR A 421 4.61 -15.65 -5.78
C TYR A 421 4.67 -15.36 -7.28
N ALA A 422 4.71 -16.42 -8.09
CA ALA A 422 4.79 -16.28 -9.55
C ALA A 422 3.53 -15.66 -10.14
N PHE A 423 2.37 -15.93 -9.52
CA PHE A 423 1.11 -15.32 -9.90
C PHE A 423 1.20 -13.79 -9.79
N GLU A 424 1.63 -13.28 -8.63
CA GLU A 424 1.69 -11.85 -8.36
C GLU A 424 2.79 -11.12 -9.15
N GLU A 425 3.92 -11.79 -9.39
CA GLU A 425 5.02 -11.19 -10.14
C GLU A 425 4.82 -11.19 -11.67
N ASN A 426 4.01 -12.09 -12.22
CA ASN A 426 3.95 -12.29 -13.67
C ASN A 426 2.57 -12.09 -14.29
N ILE A 427 1.48 -12.15 -13.51
CA ILE A 427 0.12 -12.05 -14.03
C ILE A 427 -0.39 -10.63 -13.81
N ASN A 428 -0.73 -9.93 -14.89
CA ASN A 428 -1.29 -8.59 -14.80
C ASN A 428 -2.80 -8.64 -14.53
N SER A 429 -3.52 -9.49 -15.24
CA SER A 429 -4.95 -9.68 -15.02
C SER A 429 -5.37 -11.10 -15.37
N PHE A 430 -6.54 -11.48 -14.86
CA PHE A 430 -7.18 -12.73 -15.24
C PHE A 430 -8.68 -12.51 -15.45
N SER A 431 -9.27 -13.35 -16.29
CA SER A 431 -10.71 -13.33 -16.55
C SER A 431 -11.27 -14.72 -16.74
N PHE A 432 -12.53 -14.90 -16.35
CA PHE A 432 -13.28 -16.14 -16.54
C PHE A 432 -14.38 -15.90 -17.57
N GLN A 433 -14.09 -16.19 -18.84
CA GLN A 433 -14.97 -15.86 -19.95
C GLN A 433 -14.71 -16.75 -21.16
N LYS A 434 -15.46 -16.55 -22.24
CA LYS A 434 -15.19 -17.22 -23.50
C LYS A 434 -13.79 -16.82 -23.98
N LEU A 435 -12.98 -17.83 -24.27
CA LEU A 435 -11.62 -17.67 -24.76
C LEU A 435 -11.54 -16.68 -25.97
N PRO A 436 -10.72 -15.61 -25.92
CA PRO A 436 -10.66 -14.53 -26.93
C PRO A 436 -10.07 -15.00 -28.26
N GLU A 437 -10.35 -14.38 -29.41
CA GLU A 437 -9.78 -14.86 -30.68
C GLU A 437 -8.25 -14.69 -30.77
N LYS A 438 -7.70 -13.71 -30.06
CA LYS A 438 -6.27 -13.44 -29.93
C LYS A 438 -5.71 -14.15 -28.68
N GLY A 439 -4.39 -14.32 -28.64
CA GLY A 439 -3.67 -14.99 -27.56
C GLY A 439 -3.26 -16.43 -27.86
N ILE A 440 -2.32 -16.93 -27.07
CA ILE A 440 -1.77 -18.29 -27.18
C ILE A 440 -2.70 -19.23 -26.42
N ARG A 441 -3.21 -20.24 -27.13
CA ARG A 441 -4.04 -21.30 -26.53
C ARG A 441 -3.18 -22.39 -25.94
N MET A 442 -3.47 -22.74 -24.69
CA MET A 442 -2.84 -23.86 -24.01
C MET A 442 -3.76 -24.38 -22.91
N THR A 443 -3.36 -25.45 -22.24
CA THR A 443 -4.02 -25.90 -21.01
C THR A 443 -3.36 -25.24 -19.80
N LEU A 444 -4.05 -25.23 -18.66
CA LEU A 444 -3.47 -24.69 -17.42
C LEU A 444 -2.21 -25.47 -17.00
N ALA A 445 -2.12 -26.77 -17.32
CA ALA A 445 -0.94 -27.59 -17.06
C ALA A 445 0.30 -27.16 -17.86
N ASP A 446 0.10 -26.51 -19.03
CA ASP A 446 1.20 -26.04 -19.89
C ASP A 446 1.75 -24.67 -19.45
N LEU A 447 0.98 -23.91 -18.66
CA LEU A 447 1.31 -22.54 -18.28
C LEU A 447 2.67 -22.40 -17.55
N PRO A 448 3.03 -23.28 -16.59
CA PRO A 448 4.34 -23.21 -15.94
C PRO A 448 5.50 -23.31 -16.92
N ASP A 449 5.45 -24.26 -17.85
CA ASP A 449 6.52 -24.46 -18.83
C ASP A 449 6.58 -23.31 -19.84
N PHE A 450 5.43 -22.72 -20.19
CA PHE A 450 5.36 -21.50 -20.97
C PHE A 450 6.10 -20.34 -20.26
N LEU A 451 5.75 -20.05 -18.99
CA LEU A 451 6.37 -18.95 -18.24
C LEU A 451 7.89 -19.15 -18.09
N ARG A 452 8.36 -20.38 -17.81
CA ARG A 452 9.79 -20.70 -17.75
C ARG A 452 10.50 -20.42 -19.07
N LYS A 453 9.86 -20.75 -20.20
CA LYS A 453 10.42 -20.52 -21.54
C LYS A 453 10.56 -19.03 -21.86
N GLU A 454 9.63 -18.21 -21.36
CA GLU A 454 9.68 -16.76 -21.44
C GLU A 454 10.62 -16.12 -20.39
N GLY A 455 11.42 -16.93 -19.69
CA GLY A 455 12.42 -16.47 -18.74
C GLY A 455 11.86 -16.04 -17.38
N LYS A 456 10.60 -16.37 -17.07
CA LYS A 456 10.00 -16.06 -15.77
C LYS A 456 10.41 -17.07 -14.72
N GLU A 457 10.67 -16.57 -13.52
CA GLU A 457 10.98 -17.37 -12.35
C GLU A 457 9.67 -17.75 -11.64
N ILE A 458 9.36 -19.06 -11.62
CA ILE A 458 8.09 -19.56 -11.09
C ILE A 458 8.23 -20.69 -10.06
N ASP A 459 9.42 -21.29 -9.93
CA ASP A 459 9.70 -22.34 -8.94
C ASP A 459 10.14 -21.73 -7.59
N VAL A 460 9.53 -20.60 -7.24
CA VAL A 460 9.83 -19.82 -6.03
C VAL A 460 9.03 -20.38 -4.85
N ASP A 461 9.71 -20.66 -3.74
CA ASP A 461 9.07 -20.94 -2.46
C ASP A 461 8.94 -19.62 -1.66
N PRO A 462 7.73 -19.08 -1.44
CA PRO A 462 7.57 -17.81 -0.72
C PRO A 462 8.17 -17.84 0.71
N GLU A 463 8.28 -19.01 1.34
CA GLU A 463 8.97 -19.11 2.64
C GLU A 463 10.50 -19.17 2.53
N GLU A 464 11.01 -19.64 1.40
CA GLU A 464 12.45 -19.63 1.10
C GLU A 464 12.89 -18.21 0.74
N GLU A 465 12.07 -17.47 0.00
CA GLU A 465 12.27 -16.04 -0.29
C GLU A 465 12.52 -15.21 0.98
N LEU A 466 11.76 -15.48 2.05
CA LEU A 466 11.92 -14.82 3.34
C LEU A 466 13.23 -15.18 4.07
N ARG A 467 13.92 -16.25 3.67
CA ARG A 467 15.12 -16.79 4.33
C ARG A 467 16.39 -16.59 3.51
N GLU A 468 16.28 -16.56 2.20
CA GLU A 468 17.43 -16.52 1.29
C GLU A 468 18.17 -15.19 1.42
N GLU A 469 19.42 -15.25 1.89
CA GLU A 469 20.30 -14.08 1.92
C GLU A 469 21.01 -13.93 0.56
N ARG A 470 20.67 -12.87 -0.16
CA ARG A 470 21.21 -12.63 -1.50
C ARG A 470 22.36 -11.65 -1.43
N PRO A 471 23.57 -12.05 -1.83
CA PRO A 471 24.71 -11.15 -1.84
C PRO A 471 24.55 -10.12 -2.96
N TYR A 472 25.01 -8.90 -2.71
CA TYR A 472 25.14 -7.85 -3.71
C TYR A 472 26.45 -7.09 -3.51
N THR A 473 26.94 -6.51 -4.59
CA THR A 473 28.16 -5.70 -4.63
C THR A 473 27.92 -4.43 -5.41
N ARG A 474 28.61 -3.36 -5.04
CA ARG A 474 28.47 -2.03 -5.65
C ARG A 474 29.83 -1.34 -5.74
N GLU A 475 29.91 -0.35 -6.61
CA GLU A 475 31.01 0.62 -6.57
C GLU A 475 30.64 1.70 -5.55
N PRO A 476 31.39 1.84 -4.44
CA PRO A 476 31.03 2.78 -3.38
C PRO A 476 31.36 4.23 -3.78
N ASP A 477 30.54 5.18 -3.33
CA ASP A 477 30.92 6.60 -3.33
C ASP A 477 31.88 6.86 -2.18
N ILE A 478 33.12 7.22 -2.53
CA ILE A 478 34.17 7.53 -1.55
C ILE A 478 33.86 8.75 -0.69
N ASN A 479 32.94 9.61 -1.13
CA ASN A 479 32.61 10.87 -0.45
C ASN A 479 31.37 10.76 0.45
N ASP A 480 30.63 9.65 0.42
CA ASP A 480 29.50 9.44 1.33
C ASP A 480 30.01 9.01 2.71
N GLU A 481 30.26 9.98 3.58
CA GLU A 481 30.67 9.78 4.97
C GLU A 481 29.49 9.92 5.95
N ASP A 482 28.27 10.12 5.44
CA ASP A 482 27.11 10.53 6.23
C ASP A 482 26.21 9.35 6.61
N GLY A 483 26.47 8.17 6.04
CA GLY A 483 25.79 6.94 6.41
C GLY A 483 24.49 6.69 5.64
N TRP A 484 24.31 7.33 4.49
CA TRP A 484 23.17 7.17 3.57
C TRP A 484 23.36 6.04 2.54
N ARG A 485 24.23 5.09 2.86
CA ARG A 485 24.43 3.81 2.14
C ARG A 485 25.11 3.95 0.77
N GLY A 486 25.53 5.13 0.34
CA GLY A 486 26.33 5.32 -0.88
C GLY A 486 27.75 4.78 -0.77
N ASP A 487 28.28 4.63 0.45
CA ASP A 487 29.62 4.07 0.71
C ASP A 487 29.67 2.52 0.63
N ILE A 488 28.53 1.85 0.44
CA ILE A 488 28.42 0.39 0.46
C ILE A 488 29.15 -0.21 -0.74
N PHE A 489 30.03 -1.16 -0.50
CA PHE A 489 30.66 -1.96 -1.56
C PHE A 489 30.17 -3.43 -1.58
N ALA A 490 29.70 -3.96 -0.45
CA ALA A 490 29.18 -5.32 -0.36
C ALA A 490 28.10 -5.46 0.72
N GLY A 491 27.12 -6.33 0.47
CA GLY A 491 26.10 -6.66 1.46
C GLY A 491 25.31 -7.91 1.12
N THR A 492 24.39 -8.28 2.01
CA THR A 492 23.38 -9.30 1.80
C THR A 492 22.00 -8.74 2.11
N ALA A 493 20.99 -9.14 1.34
CA ALA A 493 19.61 -8.75 1.57
C ALA A 493 18.66 -9.93 1.30
N ARG A 494 17.64 -10.07 2.14
CA ARG A 494 16.52 -11.00 1.94
C ARG A 494 15.39 -10.37 1.13
N CYS A 495 15.17 -9.05 1.27
CA CYS A 495 14.28 -8.27 0.40
C CYS A 495 15.11 -7.36 -0.50
N LYS A 496 15.30 -7.76 -1.76
CA LYS A 496 16.09 -6.98 -2.72
C LYS A 496 15.33 -5.74 -3.17
N GLU A 497 14.00 -5.83 -3.21
CA GLU A 497 13.08 -4.80 -3.65
C GLU A 497 13.21 -3.55 -2.77
N LEU A 498 13.18 -3.69 -1.45
CA LEU A 498 13.34 -2.57 -0.51
C LEU A 498 14.70 -1.90 -0.65
N VAL A 499 15.78 -2.69 -0.76
CA VAL A 499 17.12 -2.15 -0.97
C VAL A 499 17.23 -1.41 -2.30
N THR A 500 16.63 -1.95 -3.37
CA THR A 500 16.64 -1.35 -4.71
C THR A 500 15.81 -0.06 -4.73
N SER A 501 14.65 -0.06 -4.08
CA SER A 501 13.76 1.11 -4.02
C SER A 501 14.43 2.27 -3.29
N TYR A 502 15.09 1.97 -2.17
CA TYR A 502 15.91 2.94 -1.45
C TYR A 502 16.97 3.56 -2.35
N GLU A 503 17.72 2.77 -3.13
CA GLU A 503 18.76 3.29 -4.02
C GLU A 503 18.24 4.27 -5.07
N PHE A 504 17.06 4.00 -5.62
CA PHE A 504 16.44 4.86 -6.62
C PHE A 504 15.65 6.02 -6.03
N GLY A 505 15.60 6.14 -4.69
CA GLY A 505 14.78 7.16 -4.01
C GLY A 505 13.28 6.93 -4.20
N GLU A 506 12.87 5.68 -4.37
CA GLU A 506 11.48 5.28 -4.54
C GLU A 506 10.90 4.80 -3.21
N ASP A 507 10.06 5.64 -2.59
CA ASP A 507 9.49 5.34 -1.27
C ASP A 507 8.19 4.51 -1.34
N GLY A 508 7.65 4.19 -2.51
CA GLY A 508 6.35 3.51 -2.63
C GLY A 508 6.26 2.14 -1.91
N ASN A 509 7.33 1.34 -1.96
CA ASN A 509 7.37 0.06 -1.24
C ASN A 509 7.52 0.23 0.28
N LEU A 510 8.12 1.35 0.72
CA LEU A 510 8.20 1.73 2.12
C LEU A 510 6.82 2.17 2.61
N ASP A 511 6.14 3.03 1.85
CA ASP A 511 4.80 3.54 2.15
C ASP A 511 3.80 2.40 2.34
N ASP A 512 3.77 1.43 1.41
CA ASP A 512 2.91 0.24 1.50
C ASP A 512 3.09 -0.55 2.80
N LEU A 513 4.31 -0.61 3.34
CA LEU A 513 4.60 -1.31 4.59
C LEU A 513 4.24 -0.46 5.81
N LEU A 514 4.46 0.85 5.75
CA LEU A 514 4.10 1.77 6.82
C LEU A 514 2.58 1.86 7.03
N ASP A 515 1.79 1.71 5.96
CA ASP A 515 0.33 1.55 6.03
C ASP A 515 -0.11 0.28 6.78
N LEU A 516 0.77 -0.73 6.84
CA LEU A 516 0.59 -1.98 7.59
C LEU A 516 1.22 -1.96 9.00
N PRO A 517 1.44 -0.79 9.60
CA PRO A 517 2.41 -0.57 10.68
C PRO A 517 3.67 -1.46 10.70
N VAL A 518 4.23 -1.76 9.53
CA VAL A 518 5.51 -2.48 9.38
C VAL A 518 6.57 -1.48 8.94
N ALA A 519 7.65 -1.36 9.71
CA ALA A 519 8.67 -0.34 9.51
C ALA A 519 10.01 -0.95 9.07
N PRO A 520 10.38 -0.81 7.80
CA PRO A 520 11.74 -1.04 7.32
C PRO A 520 12.67 0.07 7.80
N VAL A 521 13.72 -0.30 8.53
CA VAL A 521 14.73 0.61 9.07
C VAL A 521 16.11 0.00 8.93
N PHE A 522 17.18 0.79 9.01
CA PHE A 522 18.54 0.26 9.13
C PHE A 522 19.33 0.96 10.23
N LEU A 523 20.19 0.19 10.89
CA LEU A 523 21.22 0.75 11.76
C LEU A 523 22.44 1.08 10.92
N CYS A 524 23.01 2.25 11.15
CA CYS A 524 24.26 2.73 10.57
C CYS A 524 25.29 2.93 11.69
N ILE A 525 26.45 2.29 11.54
CA ILE A 525 27.49 2.26 12.57
C ILE A 525 28.83 2.64 11.92
N PRO A 526 29.44 3.78 12.30
CA PRO A 526 30.73 4.20 11.78
C PRO A 526 31.85 3.22 12.16
N THR A 527 32.73 2.93 11.20
CA THR A 527 33.87 2.03 11.40
C THR A 527 35.16 2.75 11.78
N LYS A 528 35.19 4.10 11.71
CA LYS A 528 36.39 4.94 11.97
C LYS A 528 37.11 4.63 13.29
N ASP A 529 36.37 4.23 14.33
CA ASP A 529 36.90 3.94 15.67
C ASP A 529 37.01 2.42 15.95
N ILE A 530 36.71 1.57 14.96
CA ILE A 530 36.80 0.11 15.04
C ILE A 530 38.10 -0.32 14.34
N GLN A 531 38.82 -1.28 14.93
CA GLN A 531 39.98 -1.86 14.26
C GLN A 531 39.52 -2.61 13.00
N GLU A 532 40.18 -2.36 11.86
CA GLU A 532 39.78 -2.86 10.55
C GLU A 532 39.55 -4.40 10.52
N ASP A 533 40.42 -5.15 11.21
CA ASP A 533 40.32 -6.61 11.32
C ASP A 533 39.15 -7.10 12.19
N LEU A 534 38.56 -6.23 13.01
CA LEU A 534 37.40 -6.50 13.86
C LEU A 534 36.07 -6.05 13.25
N VAL A 535 36.07 -5.36 12.10
CA VAL A 535 34.83 -4.89 11.46
C VAL A 535 33.86 -6.04 11.12
N PRO A 536 34.31 -7.17 10.51
CA PRO A 536 33.42 -8.29 10.22
C PRO A 536 32.85 -8.96 11.48
N ASP A 537 33.67 -9.12 12.51
CA ASP A 537 33.24 -9.69 13.80
C ASP A 537 32.25 -8.74 14.49
N THR A 538 32.45 -7.43 14.39
CA THR A 538 31.52 -6.43 14.94
C THR A 538 30.18 -6.49 14.22
N LEU A 539 30.18 -6.51 12.88
CA LEU A 539 28.98 -6.65 12.07
C LEU A 539 28.17 -7.91 12.46
N PHE A 540 28.84 -9.06 12.53
CA PHE A 540 28.22 -10.31 12.92
C PHE A 540 27.64 -10.25 14.34
N ASN A 541 28.41 -9.76 15.31
CA ASN A 541 27.97 -9.71 16.71
C ASN A 541 26.79 -8.75 16.91
N VAL A 542 26.79 -7.59 16.25
CA VAL A 542 25.67 -6.64 16.32
C VAL A 542 24.44 -7.26 15.67
N ARG A 543 24.57 -7.85 14.48
CA ARG A 543 23.45 -8.55 13.80
C ARG A 543 22.78 -9.57 14.70
N GLU A 544 23.55 -10.51 15.27
CA GLU A 544 23.01 -11.56 16.14
C GLU A 544 22.37 -10.98 17.40
N THR A 545 23.01 -9.99 18.02
CA THR A 545 22.48 -9.32 19.22
C THR A 545 21.15 -8.64 18.93
N ILE A 546 21.04 -7.96 17.79
CA ILE A 546 19.80 -7.27 17.39
C ILE A 546 18.69 -8.28 17.07
N GLU A 547 18.98 -9.32 16.29
CA GLU A 547 18.01 -10.38 15.98
C GLU A 547 17.44 -11.02 17.27
N ASP A 548 18.31 -11.32 18.25
CA ASP A 548 17.90 -11.89 19.53
C ASP A 548 17.05 -10.92 20.36
N LEU A 549 17.39 -9.62 20.38
CA LEU A 549 16.69 -8.60 21.17
C LEU A 549 15.32 -8.25 20.59
N ILE A 550 15.21 -8.06 19.27
CA ILE A 550 13.92 -7.75 18.63
C ILE A 550 12.98 -8.95 18.71
N GLY A 551 13.51 -10.17 18.68
CA GLY A 551 12.77 -11.41 18.85
C GLY A 551 11.59 -11.53 17.88
N LYS A 552 10.35 -11.57 18.40
CA LYS A 552 9.16 -11.64 17.57
C LYS A 552 8.67 -10.28 17.05
N ASN A 553 9.30 -9.17 17.43
CA ASN A 553 8.84 -7.82 17.06
C ASN A 553 9.43 -7.31 15.73
N GLY A 554 10.36 -8.04 15.15
CA GLY A 554 10.95 -7.74 13.84
C GLY A 554 11.82 -8.90 13.35
N THR A 555 12.57 -8.66 12.27
CA THR A 555 13.68 -9.52 11.86
C THR A 555 14.73 -8.69 11.13
N VAL A 556 15.97 -9.16 11.13
CA VAL A 556 17.05 -8.69 10.29
C VAL A 556 16.76 -9.13 8.85
N MET A 557 16.68 -8.14 7.98
CA MET A 557 16.47 -8.32 6.55
C MET A 557 17.79 -8.45 5.79
N GLY A 558 18.87 -7.86 6.30
CA GLY A 558 20.14 -7.81 5.58
C GLY A 558 21.25 -7.16 6.39
N VAL A 559 22.45 -7.17 5.83
CA VAL A 559 23.61 -6.44 6.35
C VAL A 559 24.45 -5.91 5.21
N ALA A 560 25.15 -4.80 5.44
CA ALA A 560 26.08 -4.27 4.45
C ALA A 560 27.36 -3.73 5.10
N THR A 561 28.42 -3.67 4.29
CA THR A 561 29.69 -3.05 4.63
C THR A 561 30.01 -2.01 3.58
N GLY A 562 30.25 -0.79 4.05
CA GLY A 562 30.74 0.32 3.27
C GLY A 562 32.16 0.74 3.66
N LEU A 563 32.64 1.78 3.00
CA LEU A 563 33.98 2.34 3.23
C LEU A 563 34.12 2.92 4.64
N HIS A 564 33.04 3.51 5.15
CA HIS A 564 33.02 4.29 6.39
C HIS A 564 32.05 3.71 7.43
N HIS A 565 31.08 2.90 7.02
CA HIS A 565 30.03 2.36 7.89
C HIS A 565 29.78 0.86 7.69
N ILE A 566 29.20 0.23 8.71
CA ILE A 566 28.48 -1.05 8.58
C ILE A 566 27.00 -0.84 8.84
N TYR A 567 26.18 -1.67 8.20
CA TYR A 567 24.73 -1.53 8.17
C TYR A 567 24.03 -2.80 8.61
N ILE A 568 22.98 -2.65 9.43
CA ILE A 568 22.06 -3.74 9.79
C ILE A 568 20.66 -3.36 9.33
N ASP A 569 20.13 -4.09 8.36
CA ASP A 569 18.83 -3.81 7.78
C ASP A 569 17.77 -4.60 8.55
N LEU A 570 16.71 -3.92 8.99
CA LEU A 570 15.67 -4.45 9.86
C LEU A 570 14.29 -4.20 9.25
N ILE A 571 13.36 -5.10 9.55
CA ILE A 571 11.94 -4.86 9.35
C ILE A 571 11.22 -5.11 10.68
N LEU A 572 10.48 -4.12 11.16
CA LEU A 572 9.90 -4.10 12.50
C LEU A 572 8.38 -4.04 12.41
N TRP A 573 7.68 -5.05 12.91
CA TRP A 573 6.20 -5.11 12.94
C TRP A 573 5.62 -4.68 14.30
N ASP A 574 6.45 -4.57 15.35
CA ASP A 574 6.14 -3.82 16.57
C ASP A 574 7.35 -2.95 16.90
N ILE A 575 7.37 -1.78 16.26
CA ILE A 575 8.53 -0.89 16.33
C ILE A 575 8.82 -0.42 17.74
N ARG A 576 7.77 -0.16 18.53
CA ARG A 576 7.92 0.27 19.92
C ARG A 576 8.66 -0.78 20.74
N LYS A 577 8.18 -2.02 20.75
CA LYS A 577 8.81 -3.09 21.54
C LYS A 577 10.19 -3.45 20.99
N ALA A 578 10.38 -3.40 19.68
CA ALA A 578 11.69 -3.65 19.07
C ALA A 578 12.71 -2.59 19.53
N LEU A 579 12.36 -1.31 19.46
CA LEU A 579 13.25 -0.22 19.87
C LEU A 579 13.51 -0.20 21.38
N GLU A 580 12.48 -0.43 22.21
CA GLU A 580 12.63 -0.58 23.66
C GLU A 580 13.62 -1.70 24.03
N ALA A 581 13.72 -2.76 23.21
CA ALA A 581 14.66 -3.85 23.42
C ALA A 581 16.10 -3.51 22.96
N ILE A 582 16.27 -2.87 21.80
CA ILE A 582 17.61 -2.65 21.22
C ILE A 582 18.32 -1.38 21.70
N ILE A 583 17.59 -0.29 21.98
CA ILE A 583 18.19 1.00 22.35
C ILE A 583 19.06 0.87 23.60
N PRO A 584 18.61 0.28 24.72
CA PRO A 584 19.43 0.16 25.91
C PRO A 584 20.69 -0.68 25.68
N ALA A 585 20.62 -1.72 24.85
CA ALA A 585 21.77 -2.56 24.53
C ALA A 585 22.81 -1.81 23.70
N LEU A 586 22.36 -1.07 22.68
CA LEU A 586 23.22 -0.26 21.81
C LEU A 586 23.86 0.91 22.58
N GLN A 587 23.11 1.60 23.42
CA GLN A 587 23.64 2.69 24.26
C GLN A 587 24.73 2.22 25.24
N ASN A 588 24.55 1.04 25.84
CA ASN A 588 25.50 0.46 26.80
C ASN A 588 26.66 -0.32 26.14
N SER A 589 26.68 -0.45 24.82
CA SER A 589 27.74 -1.15 24.08
C SER A 589 29.06 -0.35 24.07
N ASP A 590 30.12 -0.96 23.54
CA ASP A 590 31.39 -0.28 23.25
C ASP A 590 31.42 0.42 21.88
N LEU A 591 30.31 0.37 21.11
CA LEU A 591 30.24 1.04 19.79
C LEU A 591 30.44 2.56 19.94
N PRO A 592 31.11 3.21 18.98
CA PRO A 592 31.40 4.64 19.07
C PRO A 592 30.15 5.51 18.93
N GLU A 593 29.28 5.13 18.00
CA GLU A 593 28.14 5.89 17.48
C GLU A 593 27.19 4.90 16.81
N VAL A 594 25.87 5.14 16.91
CA VAL A 594 24.84 4.30 16.27
C VAL A 594 23.69 5.20 15.83
N ILE A 595 23.36 5.15 14.54
CA ILE A 595 22.28 5.90 13.91
C ILE A 595 21.21 4.89 13.45
N LEU A 596 19.94 5.21 13.65
CA LEU A 596 18.79 4.48 13.12
C LEU A 596 18.16 5.32 12.03
N ASN A 597 18.08 4.78 10.82
CA ASN A 597 17.46 5.43 9.67
C ASN A 597 16.23 4.65 9.20
N PRO A 598 15.17 5.31 8.75
CA PRO A 598 14.17 4.66 7.91
C PRO A 598 14.80 4.26 6.56
N PHE A 599 14.19 3.30 5.87
CA PHE A 599 14.54 2.97 4.49
C PHE A 599 14.02 4.02 3.49
N SER A 600 14.29 5.30 3.75
CA SER A 600 14.01 6.44 2.85
C SER A 600 15.25 7.34 2.77
N GLN A 601 15.48 7.97 1.60
CA GLN A 601 16.50 9.01 1.44
C GLN A 601 16.01 10.40 1.86
N ASN A 602 14.71 10.54 2.16
CA ASN A 602 14.06 11.83 2.37
C ASN A 602 13.87 12.18 3.85
N VAL A 603 14.31 11.31 4.78
CA VAL A 603 14.04 11.45 6.22
C VAL A 603 15.29 11.20 7.04
N ASP A 604 15.72 12.21 7.80
CA ASP A 604 16.91 12.17 8.65
C ASP A 604 16.91 11.04 9.69
N GLY A 605 18.13 10.59 10.00
CA GLY A 605 18.40 9.55 10.98
C GLY A 605 18.33 9.99 12.43
N PHE A 606 17.98 9.04 13.29
CA PHE A 606 17.98 9.22 14.73
C PHE A 606 19.24 8.65 15.39
N TYR A 607 19.89 9.45 16.23
CA TYR A 607 21.01 8.99 17.04
C TYR A 607 20.54 8.12 18.22
N ILE A 608 20.69 6.81 18.10
CA ILE A 608 20.55 5.89 19.25
C ILE A 608 21.70 6.14 20.23
N LYS A 609 22.90 6.37 19.70
CA LYS A 609 24.10 6.66 20.46
C LYS A 609 24.92 7.75 19.77
N GLU A 610 25.00 8.91 20.41
CA GLU A 610 25.81 10.02 19.93
C GLU A 610 27.31 9.70 20.04
N PRO A 611 28.15 10.23 19.12
CA PRO A 611 29.59 10.15 19.24
C PRO A 611 30.04 10.80 20.55
N LYS A 612 30.88 10.12 21.33
CA LYS A 612 31.48 10.72 22.53
C LYS A 612 32.20 12.00 22.12
N LYS A 613 31.75 13.17 22.60
CA LYS A 613 32.49 14.44 22.47
C LYS A 613 33.95 14.16 22.84
N ALA A 614 34.87 14.52 21.96
CA ALA A 614 36.30 14.28 22.13
C ALA A 614 36.81 14.90 23.44
N GLU A 615 36.76 14.14 24.53
CA GLU A 615 37.61 14.38 25.67
C GLU A 615 38.98 13.79 25.36
N PRO A 616 40.09 14.53 25.54
CA PRO A 616 41.42 14.04 25.26
C PRO A 616 41.65 12.75 26.05
N ALA A 617 41.92 11.67 25.32
CA ALA A 617 42.07 10.32 25.84
C ALA A 617 42.99 10.29 27.07
N LYS A 618 42.41 10.03 28.25
CA LYS A 618 43.18 9.54 29.39
C LYS A 618 43.26 8.03 29.27
N ILE A 619 44.48 7.53 29.11
CA ILE A 619 44.84 6.12 29.20
C ILE A 619 44.26 5.55 30.50
N ILE A 620 43.35 4.59 30.42
CA ILE A 620 42.94 3.77 31.56
C ILE A 620 43.19 2.31 31.19
N PRO A 621 44.03 1.58 31.94
CA PRO A 621 44.50 0.25 31.56
C PRO A 621 43.41 -0.82 31.76
N PHE A 622 43.41 -1.80 30.84
CA PHE A 622 42.70 -3.08 31.00
C PHE A 622 42.99 -3.69 32.38
N ARG A 623 41.97 -3.80 33.22
CA ARG A 623 42.02 -4.68 34.39
C ARG A 623 41.36 -6.01 34.08
N LYS A 624 42.22 -7.02 33.93
CA LYS A 624 41.94 -8.45 34.01
C LYS A 624 41.01 -8.78 35.20
N GLY A 625 39.87 -9.38 34.87
CA GLY A 625 39.15 -10.48 35.53
C GLY A 625 38.84 -10.42 37.03
N LYS A 626 37.68 -11.00 37.39
CA LYS A 626 37.65 -12.15 38.31
C LYS A 626 36.27 -12.82 38.40
N LYS A 627 36.32 -14.12 38.10
CA LYS A 627 35.53 -15.28 38.57
C LYS A 627 34.09 -15.43 38.16
#